data_AF-A0A7C4SMY7-F1
#
_entry.id   AF-A0A7C4SMY7-F1
#
_cell.length_a   1.000
_cell.length_b   1.000
_cell.length_c   1.000
_cell.angle_alpha   90.00
_cell.angle_beta   90.00
_cell.angle_gamma   90.00
#
_symmetry.space_group_name_H-M   'P 1'
#
loop_
_entity.id
_entity.type
_entity.pdbx_description
1 polymer ?
#
loop_
_entity_poly.entity_id
_entity_poly.type
_entity_poly.pdbx_seq_one_letter_code
_entity_poly.pdbx_strand_id
1 'polypeptide(L)'
;MKYAYFPGCSLKGTGRAYEESLLPVLRHLGVEVQEIEDWNCCGATAYMAVDEGKACAAAARNLALAERTGLRQMLAPCSACYLVLNKAQHYLNEYPAMRRVVTRALDSVGLQCRGDTVVRAGYGLYFDQSALAPGEGLYFNAPYFDFRLFFTLPAQPPFFPGYTLTLSDPFPISSYPITVPASALTFQRNLSTPYSQHWNFTIQQRLGATRSIEVGYVGTKGTHLITARDINQPAPSAA
;
A
#
# COMPACT_ATOMS: atom_id res chain seq x y z
N MET A 1 -6.91 -4.31 -25.76
CA MET A 1 -6.45 -2.90 -25.68
C MET A 1 -4.92 -2.92 -25.58
N LYS A 2 -4.21 -2.00 -26.27
CA LYS A 2 -2.74 -2.01 -26.35
C LYS A 2 -2.13 -0.74 -25.74
N TYR A 3 -1.16 -0.91 -24.85
CA TYR A 3 -0.46 0.16 -24.12
C TYR A 3 1.03 0.21 -24.47
N ALA A 4 1.62 1.41 -24.54
CA ALA A 4 3.06 1.57 -24.49
C ALA A 4 3.53 1.18 -23.07
N TYR A 5 4.61 0.43 -22.94
CA TYR A 5 5.07 -0.10 -21.66
C TYR A 5 6.43 0.49 -21.29
N PHE A 6 6.45 1.18 -20.15
CA PHE A 6 7.65 1.72 -19.56
C PHE A 6 7.98 0.95 -18.27
N PRO A 7 8.89 -0.04 -18.33
CA PRO A 7 9.25 -0.83 -17.16
C PRO A 7 10.04 0.00 -16.14
N GLY A 8 10.85 0.94 -16.61
CA GLY A 8 11.80 1.68 -15.79
C GLY A 8 12.95 0.81 -15.29
N CYS A 9 13.92 1.45 -14.62
CA CYS A 9 15.14 0.78 -14.20
C CYS A 9 14.92 -0.28 -13.11
N SER A 10 13.98 -0.04 -12.18
CA SER A 10 13.75 -0.95 -11.05
C SER A 10 13.23 -2.31 -11.52
N LEU A 11 12.24 -2.34 -12.42
CA LEU A 11 11.66 -3.60 -12.90
C LEU A 11 12.60 -4.42 -13.77
N LYS A 12 13.58 -3.80 -14.43
CA LYS A 12 14.66 -4.54 -15.12
C LYS A 12 15.82 -4.94 -14.21
N GLY A 13 15.84 -4.45 -12.96
CA GLY A 13 16.90 -4.68 -11.98
C GLY A 13 16.37 -5.36 -10.71
N THR A 14 16.34 -4.61 -9.61
CA THR A 14 16.00 -5.13 -8.27
C THR A 14 14.54 -5.56 -8.12
N GLY A 15 13.63 -5.00 -8.91
CA GLY A 15 12.20 -5.29 -8.91
C GLY A 15 11.76 -6.29 -9.98
N ARG A 16 12.67 -7.12 -10.52
CA ARG A 16 12.40 -8.04 -11.64
C ARG A 16 11.19 -8.96 -11.45
N ALA A 17 11.00 -9.51 -10.26
CA ALA A 17 9.85 -10.36 -9.93
C ALA A 17 8.50 -9.66 -10.16
N TYR A 18 8.47 -8.32 -10.08
CA TYR A 18 7.26 -7.55 -10.34
C TYR A 18 6.90 -7.53 -11.84
N GLU A 19 7.88 -7.35 -12.73
CA GLU A 19 7.63 -7.47 -14.18
C GLU A 19 7.24 -8.89 -14.57
N GLU A 20 7.95 -9.89 -14.04
CA GLU A 20 7.72 -11.30 -14.32
C GLU A 20 6.32 -11.77 -13.88
N SER A 21 5.75 -11.18 -12.83
CA SER A 21 4.38 -11.45 -12.40
C SER A 21 3.34 -10.58 -13.13
N LEU A 22 3.66 -9.31 -13.44
CA LEU A 22 2.75 -8.38 -14.11
C LEU A 22 2.42 -8.82 -15.54
N LEU A 23 3.42 -9.17 -16.36
CA LEU A 23 3.18 -9.46 -17.78
C LEU A 23 2.25 -10.67 -18.01
N PRO A 24 2.37 -11.80 -17.28
CA PRO A 24 1.38 -12.87 -17.32
C PRO A 24 -0.03 -12.44 -16.91
N VAL A 25 -0.16 -11.62 -15.86
CA VAL A 25 -1.47 -11.11 -15.40
C VAL A 25 -2.11 -10.26 -16.49
N LEU A 26 -1.37 -9.34 -17.10
CA LEU A 26 -1.87 -8.52 -18.21
C LEU A 26 -2.33 -9.36 -19.40
N ARG A 27 -1.57 -10.41 -19.76
CA ARG A 27 -1.98 -11.38 -20.80
C ARG A 27 -3.29 -12.08 -20.46
N HIS A 28 -3.46 -12.53 -19.22
CA HIS A 28 -4.69 -13.20 -18.79
C HIS A 28 -5.90 -12.25 -18.81
N LEU A 29 -5.68 -10.96 -18.54
CA LEU A 29 -6.71 -9.91 -18.61
C LEU A 29 -6.97 -9.38 -20.03
N GLY A 30 -6.29 -9.91 -21.06
CA GLY A 30 -6.43 -9.42 -22.44
C GLY A 30 -5.87 -8.01 -22.66
N VAL A 31 -4.94 -7.58 -21.81
CA VAL A 31 -4.23 -6.30 -21.93
C VAL A 31 -2.90 -6.53 -22.64
N GLU A 32 -2.78 -5.95 -23.83
CA GLU A 32 -1.54 -6.00 -24.60
C GLU A 32 -0.63 -4.83 -24.23
N VAL A 33 0.66 -5.11 -24.13
CA VAL A 33 1.69 -4.12 -23.82
C VAL A 33 2.82 -4.21 -24.85
N GLN A 34 3.32 -3.05 -25.27
CA GLN A 34 4.48 -2.91 -26.14
C GLN A 34 5.55 -2.10 -25.41
N GLU A 35 6.67 -2.72 -25.06
CA GLU A 35 7.79 -2.00 -24.43
C GLU A 35 8.25 -0.86 -25.34
N ILE A 36 8.46 0.33 -24.76
CA ILE A 36 9.01 1.48 -25.46
C ILE A 36 10.47 1.18 -25.77
N GLU A 37 10.93 1.43 -27.00
CA GLU A 37 12.34 1.24 -27.31
C GLU A 37 13.18 2.43 -26.83
N ASP A 38 14.42 2.16 -26.43
CA ASP A 38 15.41 3.18 -26.06
C ASP A 38 14.96 4.14 -24.94
N TRP A 39 14.18 3.63 -23.98
CA TRP A 39 13.78 4.40 -22.80
C TRP A 39 14.98 4.65 -21.87
N ASN A 40 14.96 5.77 -21.15
CA ASN A 40 15.96 6.10 -20.12
C ASN A 40 15.34 6.06 -18.70
N CYS A 41 16.19 6.02 -17.67
CA CYS A 41 15.72 6.14 -16.29
C CYS A 41 14.86 7.40 -16.12
N CYS A 42 13.73 7.28 -15.42
CA CYS A 42 12.81 8.39 -15.17
C CYS A 42 13.43 9.49 -14.28
N GLY A 43 14.52 9.21 -13.57
CA GLY A 43 15.20 10.17 -12.69
C GLY A 43 14.54 10.35 -11.32
N ALA A 44 13.62 9.46 -10.93
CA ALA A 44 13.05 9.46 -9.58
C ALA A 44 14.16 9.44 -8.50
N THR A 45 13.88 10.10 -7.37
CA THR A 45 14.72 10.31 -6.17
C THR A 45 16.01 11.12 -6.35
N ALA A 46 16.77 10.96 -7.42
CA ALA A 46 18.09 11.59 -7.57
C ALA A 46 18.09 12.90 -8.37
N TYR A 47 17.43 12.93 -9.53
CA TYR A 47 17.60 14.05 -10.46
C TYR A 47 16.82 15.30 -10.05
N MET A 48 15.66 15.13 -9.40
CA MET A 48 14.82 16.26 -9.01
C MET A 48 15.46 17.17 -7.96
N ALA A 49 16.34 16.64 -7.11
CA ALA A 49 17.06 17.42 -6.11
C ALA A 49 18.27 18.18 -6.69
N VAL A 50 18.72 17.79 -7.89
CA VAL A 50 19.90 18.37 -8.53
C VAL A 50 19.51 19.47 -9.51
N ASP A 51 18.63 19.17 -10.47
CA ASP A 51 18.21 20.10 -11.52
C ASP A 51 16.83 19.71 -12.04
N GLU A 52 15.83 20.54 -11.73
CA GLU A 52 14.43 20.28 -12.08
C GLU A 52 14.18 20.27 -13.59
N GLY A 53 14.89 21.11 -14.35
CA GLY A 53 14.75 21.19 -15.80
C GLY A 53 15.29 19.95 -16.50
N LYS A 54 16.48 19.47 -16.09
CA LYS A 54 17.07 18.23 -16.62
C LYS A 54 16.27 17.00 -16.20
N ALA A 55 15.78 16.96 -14.96
CA ALA A 55 14.91 15.90 -14.48
C ALA A 55 13.62 15.82 -15.33
N CYS A 56 12.99 16.98 -15.58
CA CYS A 56 11.80 17.08 -16.41
C CYS A 56 12.09 16.65 -17.86
N ALA A 57 13.22 17.07 -18.44
CA ALA A 57 13.61 16.69 -19.80
C ALA A 57 13.84 15.17 -19.95
N ALA A 58 14.52 14.54 -18.98
CA ALA A 58 14.76 13.10 -18.97
C ALA A 58 13.45 12.30 -18.90
N ALA A 59 12.49 12.74 -18.08
CA ALA A 59 11.17 12.12 -17.99
C ALA A 59 10.33 12.38 -19.27
N ALA A 60 10.36 13.60 -19.79
CA ALA A 60 9.65 13.99 -21.00
C ALA A 60 10.15 13.25 -22.26
N ARG A 61 11.43 12.85 -22.29
CA ARG A 61 11.97 12.00 -23.35
C ARG A 61 11.22 10.67 -23.45
N ASN A 62 10.97 10.00 -22.32
CA ASN A 62 10.22 8.74 -22.32
C ASN A 62 8.76 8.92 -22.76
N LEU A 63 8.15 10.07 -22.44
CA LEU A 63 6.82 10.42 -22.91
C LEU A 63 6.78 10.64 -24.42
N ALA A 64 7.76 11.36 -24.96
CA ALA A 64 7.90 11.54 -26.41
C ALA A 64 8.15 10.21 -27.15
N LEU A 65 8.94 9.31 -26.56
CA LEU A 65 9.14 7.96 -27.11
C LEU A 65 7.85 7.13 -27.08
N ALA A 66 7.05 7.23 -26.01
CA ALA A 66 5.74 6.60 -25.95
C ALA A 66 4.80 7.14 -27.04
N GLU A 67 4.79 8.47 -27.28
CA GLU A 67 3.98 9.06 -28.35
C GLU A 67 4.42 8.57 -29.74
N ARG A 68 5.72 8.32 -29.96
CA ARG A 68 6.25 7.78 -31.23
C ARG A 68 5.76 6.36 -31.54
N THR A 69 5.31 5.59 -30.55
CA THR A 69 4.74 4.26 -30.83
C THR A 69 3.34 4.34 -31.43
N GLY A 70 2.74 5.54 -31.50
CA GLY A 70 1.36 5.76 -31.94
C GLY A 70 0.31 5.32 -30.90
N LEU A 71 0.75 4.84 -29.73
CA LEU A 71 -0.14 4.43 -28.64
C LEU A 71 -0.45 5.65 -27.78
N ARG A 72 -1.75 5.90 -27.54
CA ARG A 72 -2.19 7.04 -26.73
C ARG A 72 -1.97 6.87 -25.23
N GLN A 73 -1.63 5.67 -24.78
CA GLN A 73 -1.61 5.32 -23.36
C GLN A 73 -0.32 4.59 -23.04
N MET A 74 0.35 5.03 -21.96
CA MET A 74 1.57 4.42 -21.43
C MET A 74 1.29 3.82 -20.05
N LEU A 75 1.80 2.62 -19.82
CA LEU A 75 1.74 1.88 -18.57
C LEU A 75 3.14 1.90 -17.92
N ALA A 76 3.21 2.38 -16.67
CA ALA A 76 4.43 2.44 -15.87
C ALA A 76 4.16 1.81 -14.49
N PRO A 77 4.59 0.57 -14.20
CA PRO A 77 4.17 -0.16 -12.99
C PRO A 77 4.83 0.33 -11.70
N CYS A 78 6.02 0.93 -11.82
CA CYS A 78 6.72 1.53 -10.70
C CYS A 78 6.07 2.87 -10.34
N SER A 79 5.57 3.01 -9.11
CA SER A 79 4.93 4.23 -8.60
C SER A 79 5.80 5.48 -8.72
N ALA A 80 7.12 5.34 -8.47
CA ALA A 80 8.07 6.45 -8.59
C ALA A 80 8.28 6.88 -10.06
N CYS A 81 8.41 5.92 -10.98
CA CYS A 81 8.47 6.19 -12.41
C CYS A 81 7.21 6.92 -12.88
N TYR A 82 6.06 6.37 -12.51
CA TYR A 82 4.76 6.92 -12.80
C TYR A 82 4.61 8.37 -12.28
N LEU A 83 4.96 8.65 -11.02
CA LEU A 83 4.87 9.98 -10.42
C LEU A 83 5.74 11.01 -11.17
N VAL A 84 6.96 10.67 -11.53
CA VAL A 84 7.88 11.60 -12.21
C VAL A 84 7.45 11.89 -13.65
N LEU A 85 6.98 10.87 -14.38
CA LEU A 85 6.42 11.05 -15.72
C LEU A 85 5.17 11.94 -15.66
N ASN A 86 4.32 11.74 -14.65
CA ASN A 86 3.15 12.56 -14.44
C ASN A 86 3.51 14.01 -14.09
N LYS A 87 4.49 14.21 -13.21
CA LYS A 87 5.02 15.54 -12.85
C LYS A 87 5.58 16.26 -14.07
N ALA A 88 6.31 15.56 -14.94
CA ALA A 88 6.81 16.12 -16.19
C ALA A 88 5.66 16.58 -17.11
N GLN A 89 4.61 15.77 -17.30
CA GLN A 89 3.44 16.20 -18.07
C GLN A 89 2.75 17.42 -17.49
N HIS A 90 2.51 17.43 -16.18
CA HIS A 90 1.93 18.57 -15.48
C HIS A 90 2.78 19.84 -15.71
N TYR A 91 4.11 19.71 -15.62
CA TYR A 91 5.03 20.81 -15.85
C TYR A 91 5.01 21.36 -17.28
N LEU A 92 4.92 20.48 -18.27
CA LEU A 92 4.81 20.86 -19.67
C LEU A 92 3.47 21.54 -20.01
N ASN A 93 2.42 21.25 -19.25
CA ASN A 93 1.09 21.79 -19.45
C ASN A 93 0.88 23.12 -18.72
N GLU A 94 1.29 23.22 -17.45
CA GLU A 94 1.00 24.38 -16.60
C GLU A 94 2.08 25.47 -16.65
N TYR A 95 3.33 25.13 -16.98
CA TYR A 95 4.46 26.06 -16.87
C TYR A 95 5.13 26.32 -18.23
N PRO A 96 4.74 27.38 -18.96
CA PRO A 96 5.29 27.69 -20.28
C PRO A 96 6.81 27.84 -20.33
N ALA A 97 7.42 28.35 -19.24
CA ALA A 97 8.88 28.46 -19.15
C ALA A 97 9.57 27.08 -19.16
N MET A 98 9.06 26.15 -18.34
CA MET A 98 9.55 24.77 -18.30
C MET A 98 9.31 24.06 -19.64
N ARG A 99 8.11 24.23 -20.22
CA ARG A 99 7.78 23.71 -21.55
C ARG A 99 8.79 24.15 -22.60
N ARG A 100 9.15 25.44 -22.66
CA ARG A 100 10.15 25.94 -23.62
C ARG A 100 11.52 25.26 -23.46
N VAL A 101 11.99 25.11 -22.21
CA VAL A 101 13.28 24.48 -21.94
C VAL A 101 13.27 23.01 -22.37
N VAL A 102 12.24 22.27 -21.98
CA VAL A 102 12.13 20.84 -22.30
C VAL A 102 11.89 20.61 -23.79
N THR A 103 11.02 21.39 -24.44
CA THR A 103 10.80 21.32 -25.89
C THR A 103 12.11 21.54 -26.64
N ARG A 104 12.90 22.55 -26.28
CA ARG A 104 14.22 22.77 -26.90
C ARG A 104 15.16 21.57 -26.74
N ALA A 105 15.16 20.93 -25.57
CA ALA A 105 15.97 19.74 -25.32
C ALA A 105 15.49 18.53 -26.13
N LEU A 106 14.17 18.33 -26.24
CA LEU A 106 13.59 17.24 -27.04
C LEU A 106 13.81 17.46 -28.55
N ASP A 107 13.65 18.69 -29.03
CA ASP A 107 13.89 19.06 -30.42
C ASP A 107 15.34 18.77 -30.85
N SER A 108 16.32 18.97 -29.96
CA SER A 108 17.73 18.65 -30.26
C SER A 108 18.01 17.17 -30.50
N VAL A 109 17.08 16.29 -30.12
CA VAL A 109 17.15 14.83 -30.34
C VAL A 109 16.00 14.33 -31.23
N GLY A 110 15.29 15.23 -31.92
CA GLY A 110 14.21 14.89 -32.84
C GLY A 110 12.97 14.29 -32.19
N LEU A 111 12.68 14.66 -30.94
CA LEU A 111 11.52 14.18 -30.18
C LEU A 111 10.54 15.33 -29.91
N GLN A 112 9.25 15.00 -29.84
CA GLN A 112 8.19 15.92 -29.43
C GLN A 112 7.27 15.24 -28.44
N CYS A 113 6.80 15.98 -27.43
CA CYS A 113 5.86 15.50 -26.43
C CYS A 113 4.64 16.44 -26.40
N ARG A 114 3.45 15.94 -26.75
CA ARG A 114 2.19 16.69 -26.75
C ARG A 114 1.42 16.58 -25.45
N GLY A 115 1.49 15.44 -24.75
CA GLY A 115 0.92 15.26 -23.40
C GLY A 115 -0.60 15.33 -23.33
N ASP A 116 -1.30 14.74 -24.30
CA ASP A 116 -2.77 14.89 -24.43
C ASP A 116 -3.58 13.92 -23.54
N THR A 117 -3.00 12.78 -23.15
CA THR A 117 -3.66 11.74 -22.34
C THR A 117 -2.70 11.18 -21.30
N VAL A 118 -3.11 11.17 -20.03
CA VAL A 118 -2.38 10.57 -18.91
C VAL A 118 -3.15 9.36 -18.42
N VAL A 119 -2.49 8.20 -18.33
CA VAL A 119 -3.05 7.02 -17.63
C VAL A 119 -2.18 6.72 -16.42
N ARG A 120 -2.83 6.49 -15.29
CA ARG A 120 -2.24 6.22 -13.99
C ARG A 120 -2.79 4.88 -13.54
N ALA A 121 -1.98 3.84 -13.49
CA ALA A 121 -2.44 2.55 -13.00
C ALA A 121 -1.40 1.93 -12.08
N GLY A 122 -1.85 1.32 -11.00
CA GLY A 122 -0.99 0.60 -10.06
C GLY A 122 -1.75 -0.57 -9.45
N TYR A 123 -1.05 -1.65 -9.19
CA TYR A 123 -1.55 -2.80 -8.44
C TYR A 123 -0.45 -3.27 -7.49
N GLY A 124 -0.77 -3.43 -6.21
CA GLY A 124 0.19 -3.89 -5.20
C GLY A 124 -0.44 -4.95 -4.30
N LEU A 125 0.34 -6.00 -4.02
CA LEU A 125 0.02 -7.03 -3.05
C LEU A 125 0.93 -6.84 -1.83
N TYR A 126 0.34 -6.64 -0.66
CA TYR A 126 1.05 -6.43 0.59
C TYR A 126 0.67 -7.56 1.54
N PHE A 127 1.68 -8.28 2.02
CA PHE A 127 1.49 -9.29 3.04
C PHE A 127 1.50 -8.61 4.39
N ASP A 128 0.46 -8.87 5.17
CA ASP A 128 0.36 -8.33 6.52
C ASP A 128 1.19 -9.21 7.46
N GLN A 129 2.03 -8.58 8.29
CA GLN A 129 2.74 -9.27 9.35
C GLN A 129 1.94 -9.06 10.62
N SER A 130 1.57 -10.18 11.28
CA SER A 130 0.86 -10.12 12.55
C SER A 130 1.59 -9.18 13.50
N ALA A 131 0.85 -8.23 14.09
CA ALA A 131 1.40 -7.36 15.12
C ALA A 131 2.02 -8.21 16.25
N LEU A 132 3.10 -7.71 16.84
CA LEU A 132 3.83 -8.42 17.89
C LEU A 132 2.91 -8.86 19.04
N ALA A 133 1.99 -7.97 19.47
CA ALA A 133 1.07 -8.22 20.57
C ALA A 133 0.15 -9.44 20.37
N PRO A 134 -0.55 -9.61 19.22
CA PRO A 134 -1.20 -10.88 18.88
C PRO A 134 -0.29 -12.09 18.92
N GLY A 135 0.95 -11.97 18.40
CA GLY A 135 1.96 -13.02 18.38
C GLY A 135 2.33 -13.54 19.78
N GLU A 136 2.41 -12.65 20.76
CA GLU A 136 2.72 -12.95 22.16
C GLU A 136 1.52 -13.54 22.93
N GLY A 137 0.33 -13.57 22.35
CA GLY A 137 -0.87 -14.06 23.02
C GLY A 137 -0.71 -15.45 23.64
N LEU A 138 0.05 -16.35 23.01
CA LEU A 138 0.29 -17.70 23.55
C LEU A 138 1.07 -17.72 24.87
N TYR A 139 1.91 -16.71 25.12
CA TYR A 139 2.65 -16.59 26.38
C TYR A 139 1.71 -16.32 27.56
N PHE A 140 0.58 -15.66 27.33
CA PHE A 140 -0.42 -15.38 28.37
C PHE A 140 -1.29 -16.58 28.76
N ASN A 141 -0.98 -17.78 28.25
CA ASN A 141 -1.66 -19.01 28.64
C ASN A 141 -0.96 -19.69 29.83
N ALA A 142 -1.76 -20.37 30.67
CA ALA A 142 -1.22 -21.32 31.63
C ALA A 142 -0.44 -22.46 30.92
N PRO A 143 0.66 -22.97 31.50
CA PRO A 143 1.20 -22.64 32.82
C PRO A 143 2.18 -21.45 32.82
N TYR A 144 2.42 -20.81 31.68
CA TYR A 144 3.45 -19.77 31.54
C TYR A 144 3.06 -18.43 32.16
N PHE A 145 1.76 -18.14 32.20
CA PHE A 145 1.22 -16.93 32.80
C PHE A 145 -0.02 -17.26 33.64
N ASP A 146 -0.09 -16.69 34.84
CA ASP A 146 -1.21 -16.80 35.77
C ASP A 146 -1.65 -15.40 36.18
N PHE A 147 -2.85 -14.99 35.76
CA PHE A 147 -3.41 -13.69 36.09
C PHE A 147 -4.34 -13.80 37.30
N ARG A 148 -3.94 -13.18 38.40
CA ARG A 148 -4.75 -13.10 39.62
C ARG A 148 -4.96 -11.66 40.03
N LEU A 149 -6.21 -11.34 40.38
CA LEU A 149 -6.59 -10.01 40.81
C LEU A 149 -6.86 -10.02 42.31
N PHE A 150 -6.12 -9.20 43.06
CA PHE A 150 -6.28 -9.03 44.50
C PHE A 150 -6.62 -7.56 44.79
N PHE A 151 -7.72 -7.34 45.48
CA PHE A 151 -8.11 -6.02 45.99
C PHE A 151 -8.82 -6.16 47.34
N THR A 152 -8.79 -5.12 48.16
CA THR A 152 -9.46 -5.12 49.46
C THR A 152 -10.97 -5.12 49.27
N LEU A 153 -11.65 -6.10 49.88
CA LEU A 153 -13.11 -6.22 49.92
C LEU A 153 -13.61 -5.87 51.33
N PRO A 154 -14.37 -4.79 51.51
CA PRO A 154 -14.93 -4.45 52.83
C PRO A 154 -15.89 -5.53 53.33
N ALA A 155 -15.93 -5.75 54.65
CA ALA A 155 -16.88 -6.68 55.26
C ALA A 155 -18.32 -6.13 55.15
N GLN A 156 -19.27 -7.00 54.81
CA GLN A 156 -20.71 -6.70 54.81
C GLN A 156 -21.48 -7.83 55.51
N PRO A 157 -21.48 -7.87 56.85
CA PRO A 157 -22.17 -8.92 57.61
C PRO A 157 -23.69 -8.87 57.42
N PRO A 158 -24.39 -10.01 57.36
CA PRO A 158 -23.89 -11.39 57.53
C PRO A 158 -23.41 -12.05 56.23
N PHE A 159 -23.46 -11.36 55.08
CA PHE A 159 -23.31 -11.98 53.76
C PHE A 159 -21.85 -12.11 53.30
N PHE A 160 -20.98 -11.18 53.69
CA PHE A 160 -19.58 -11.16 53.27
C PHE A 160 -18.63 -10.90 54.45
N PRO A 161 -17.66 -11.80 54.72
CA PRO A 161 -16.73 -11.67 55.85
C PRO A 161 -15.67 -10.56 55.65
N GLY A 162 -15.50 -10.06 54.42
CA GLY A 162 -14.47 -9.08 54.08
C GLY A 162 -13.08 -9.71 53.90
N TYR A 163 -12.24 -9.09 53.05
CA TYR A 163 -10.89 -9.54 52.73
C TYR A 163 -9.95 -8.33 52.66
N THR A 164 -9.07 -8.21 53.64
CA THR A 164 -8.11 -7.10 53.73
C THR A 164 -6.74 -7.55 53.27
N LEU A 165 -6.20 -6.91 52.24
CA LEU A 165 -4.81 -7.11 51.84
C LEU A 165 -3.89 -6.40 52.84
N THR A 166 -2.82 -7.08 53.24
CA THR A 166 -1.84 -6.53 54.18
C THR A 166 -0.47 -6.47 53.54
N LEU A 167 0.44 -5.64 54.06
CA LEU A 167 1.83 -5.65 53.61
C LEU A 167 2.51 -7.01 53.87
N SER A 168 2.10 -7.71 54.93
CA SER A 168 2.62 -9.04 55.28
C SER A 168 2.06 -10.17 54.40
N ASP A 169 0.88 -9.97 53.83
CA ASP A 169 0.24 -10.92 52.91
C ASP A 169 -0.57 -10.15 51.84
N PRO A 170 0.12 -9.64 50.80
CA PRO A 170 -0.53 -8.89 49.73
C PRO A 170 -1.22 -9.79 48.69
N PHE A 171 -0.98 -11.11 48.70
CA PHE A 171 -1.48 -12.06 47.71
C PHE A 171 -2.03 -13.34 48.38
N PRO A 172 -3.15 -13.26 49.12
CA PRO A 172 -3.71 -14.36 49.91
C PRO A 172 -4.38 -15.43 49.02
N ILE A 173 -3.56 -16.23 48.31
CA ILE A 173 -3.98 -17.19 47.29
C ILE A 173 -5.01 -18.23 47.80
N SER A 174 -4.84 -18.72 49.03
CA SER A 174 -5.66 -19.81 49.57
C SER A 174 -7.01 -19.35 50.13
N SER A 175 -7.18 -18.06 50.39
CA SER A 175 -8.33 -17.51 51.12
C SER A 175 -9.08 -16.43 50.34
N TYR A 176 -8.55 -15.93 49.21
CA TYR A 176 -9.24 -14.92 48.42
C TYR A 176 -10.46 -15.49 47.68
N PRO A 177 -11.65 -14.86 47.75
CA PRO A 177 -12.90 -15.46 47.29
C PRO A 177 -13.13 -15.34 45.77
N ILE A 178 -12.33 -14.53 45.08
CA ILE A 178 -12.47 -14.30 43.64
C ILE A 178 -11.45 -15.16 42.92
N THR A 179 -11.95 -16.14 42.17
CA THR A 179 -11.15 -16.86 41.19
C THR A 179 -11.34 -16.19 39.84
N VAL A 180 -10.24 -15.79 39.19
CA VAL A 180 -10.29 -15.36 37.79
C VAL A 180 -10.29 -16.63 36.94
N PRO A 181 -11.31 -16.88 36.10
CA PRO A 181 -11.31 -18.04 35.24
C PRO A 181 -10.13 -17.96 34.27
N ALA A 182 -9.48 -19.10 34.03
CA ALA A 182 -8.39 -19.16 33.07
C ALA A 182 -8.92 -18.80 31.68
N SER A 183 -8.28 -17.83 31.03
CA SER A 183 -8.47 -17.54 29.62
C SER A 183 -7.41 -18.26 28.81
N ALA A 184 -7.77 -18.65 27.58
CA ALA A 184 -6.83 -19.24 26.65
C ALA A 184 -6.84 -18.45 25.33
N LEU A 185 -5.68 -17.91 24.96
CA LEU A 185 -5.43 -17.34 23.65
C LEU A 185 -4.90 -18.45 22.74
N THR A 186 -5.46 -18.57 21.54
CA THR A 186 -5.03 -19.58 20.58
C THR A 186 -5.10 -19.04 19.17
N PHE A 187 -4.27 -19.59 18.29
CA PHE A 187 -4.33 -19.31 16.87
C PHE A 187 -5.18 -20.37 16.17
N GLN A 188 -5.89 -19.92 15.14
CA GLN A 188 -6.54 -20.83 14.21
C GLN A 188 -5.50 -21.77 13.58
N ARG A 189 -5.71 -23.09 13.65
CA ARG A 189 -4.74 -24.09 13.16
C ARG A 189 -4.43 -23.96 11.68
N ASN A 190 -5.41 -23.53 10.88
CA ASN A 190 -5.28 -23.25 9.44
C ASN A 190 -5.28 -21.74 9.18
N LEU A 191 -4.46 -20.99 9.90
CA LEU A 191 -4.31 -19.55 9.67
C LEU A 191 -3.66 -19.31 8.29
N SER A 192 -4.43 -18.76 7.35
CA SER A 192 -3.92 -18.36 6.04
C SER A 192 -3.13 -17.05 6.15
N THR A 193 -2.12 -16.87 5.30
CA THR A 193 -1.35 -15.63 5.23
C THR A 193 -2.27 -14.46 4.87
N PRO A 194 -2.41 -13.43 5.73
CA PRO A 194 -3.19 -12.25 5.44
C PRO A 194 -2.51 -11.42 4.34
N TYR A 195 -3.32 -10.84 3.45
CA TYR A 195 -2.81 -9.90 2.45
C TYR A 195 -3.83 -8.84 2.08
N SER A 196 -3.34 -7.66 1.72
CA SER A 196 -4.13 -6.60 1.11
C SER A 196 -3.70 -6.38 -0.34
N GLN A 197 -4.69 -6.26 -1.21
CA GLN A 197 -4.51 -5.83 -2.59
C GLN A 197 -4.93 -4.37 -2.66
N HIS A 198 -4.08 -3.53 -3.23
CA HIS A 198 -4.40 -2.14 -3.53
C HIS A 198 -4.30 -1.94 -5.03
N TRP A 199 -5.27 -1.26 -5.62
CA TRP A 199 -5.20 -0.88 -7.02
C TRP A 199 -5.74 0.52 -7.23
N ASN A 200 -5.16 1.20 -8.21
CA ASN A 200 -5.63 2.48 -8.67
C ASN A 200 -5.62 2.49 -10.19
N PHE A 201 -6.60 3.15 -10.78
CA PHE A 201 -6.69 3.42 -12.21
C PHE A 201 -7.24 4.82 -12.40
N THR A 202 -6.51 5.68 -13.08
CA THR A 202 -6.94 7.05 -13.39
C THR A 202 -6.58 7.36 -14.82
N ILE A 203 -7.50 8.00 -15.54
CA ILE A 203 -7.28 8.53 -16.87
C ILE A 203 -7.56 10.02 -16.85
N GLN A 204 -6.62 10.82 -17.31
CA GLN A 204 -6.78 12.25 -17.54
C GLN A 204 -6.62 12.55 -19.03
N GLN A 205 -7.53 13.34 -19.57
CA GLN A 205 -7.55 13.73 -20.97
C GLN A 205 -7.58 15.26 -21.07
N ARG A 206 -6.67 15.83 -21.86
CA ARG A 206 -6.76 17.23 -22.26
C ARG A 206 -7.85 17.40 -23.33
N LEU A 207 -8.74 18.37 -23.12
CA LEU A 207 -9.81 18.76 -24.04
C LEU A 207 -9.58 20.20 -24.52
N GLY A 208 -9.08 20.35 -25.75
CA GLY A 208 -8.72 21.65 -26.30
C GLY A 208 -7.52 22.28 -25.60
N ALA A 209 -7.35 23.60 -25.74
CA ALA A 209 -6.17 24.29 -25.22
C ALA A 209 -6.19 24.52 -23.70
N THR A 210 -7.35 24.49 -23.05
CA THR A 210 -7.53 25.03 -21.68
C THR A 210 -8.30 24.14 -20.72
N ARG A 211 -8.73 22.92 -21.12
CA ARG A 211 -9.54 22.05 -20.26
C ARG A 211 -8.91 20.67 -20.13
N SER A 212 -9.12 20.01 -19.00
CA SER A 212 -8.83 18.59 -18.84
C SER A 212 -9.93 17.90 -18.05
N ILE A 213 -10.23 16.64 -18.37
CA ILE A 213 -11.12 15.76 -17.60
C ILE A 213 -10.29 14.64 -17.01
N GLU A 214 -10.53 14.30 -15.75
CA GLU A 214 -9.90 13.18 -15.06
C GLU A 214 -10.95 12.27 -14.46
N VAL A 215 -10.80 10.96 -14.67
CA VAL A 215 -11.63 9.91 -14.08
C VAL A 215 -10.72 8.94 -13.36
N GLY A 216 -10.93 8.76 -12.05
CA GLY A 216 -10.13 7.89 -11.20
C GLY A 216 -10.98 6.85 -10.48
N TYR A 217 -10.39 5.67 -10.27
CA TYR A 217 -10.91 4.57 -9.47
C TYR A 217 -9.79 4.05 -8.57
N VAL A 218 -10.06 3.96 -7.27
CA VAL A 218 -9.13 3.39 -6.28
C VAL A 218 -9.88 2.31 -5.54
N GLY A 219 -9.24 1.15 -5.39
CA GLY A 219 -9.79 0.02 -4.66
C GLY A 219 -8.76 -0.60 -3.73
N THR A 220 -9.27 -1.19 -2.65
CA THR A 220 -8.49 -1.98 -1.72
C THR A 220 -9.32 -3.18 -1.31
N LYS A 221 -8.71 -4.36 -1.27
CA LYS A 221 -9.33 -5.58 -0.78
C LYS A 221 -8.38 -6.30 0.15
N GLY A 222 -8.78 -6.44 1.41
CA GLY A 222 -8.15 -7.36 2.35
C GLY A 222 -8.70 -8.77 2.17
N THR A 223 -7.83 -9.78 2.25
CA THR A 223 -8.22 -11.20 2.25
C THR A 223 -7.48 -11.89 3.40
N HIS A 224 -8.20 -12.75 4.12
CA HIS A 224 -7.68 -13.47 5.30
C HIS A 224 -7.09 -12.57 6.39
N LEU A 225 -7.60 -11.34 6.53
CA LEU A 225 -7.13 -10.40 7.55
C LEU A 225 -7.22 -11.04 8.95
N ILE A 226 -6.20 -10.77 9.78
CA ILE A 226 -6.15 -11.28 11.14
C ILE A 226 -7.22 -10.59 11.98
N THR A 227 -8.04 -11.38 12.66
CA THR A 227 -9.04 -10.87 13.61
C THR A 227 -8.91 -11.62 14.93
N ALA A 228 -9.24 -10.94 16.02
CA ALA A 228 -9.42 -11.55 17.33
C ALA A 228 -10.91 -11.71 17.59
N ARG A 229 -11.31 -12.85 18.16
CA ARG A 229 -12.68 -13.08 18.62
C ARG A 229 -12.63 -13.78 19.97
N ASP A 230 -13.54 -13.42 20.85
CA ASP A 230 -13.82 -14.21 22.04
C ASP A 230 -14.80 -15.32 21.66
N ILE A 231 -14.39 -16.57 21.87
CA ILE A 231 -15.21 -17.75 21.57
C ILE A 231 -16.43 -17.87 22.48
N ASN A 232 -16.40 -17.22 23.64
CA ASN A 232 -17.48 -17.22 24.62
C ASN A 232 -18.42 -16.01 24.45
N GLN A 233 -18.12 -15.09 23.53
CA GLN A 233 -18.94 -13.92 23.31
C GLN A 233 -20.30 -14.33 22.70
N PRO A 234 -21.44 -14.01 23.35
CA PRO A 234 -22.75 -14.31 22.79
C PRO A 234 -22.98 -13.54 21.49
N ALA A 235 -23.78 -14.11 20.59
CA ALA A 235 -24.20 -13.40 19.38
C ALA A 235 -24.92 -12.09 19.75
N PRO A 236 -24.76 -11.01 18.96
CA PRO A 236 -25.52 -9.79 19.18
C PRO A 236 -27.02 -10.12 19.22
N SER A 237 -27.72 -9.69 20.27
CA SER A 237 -29.18 -9.79 20.33
C SER A 237 -29.77 -8.99 19.18
N ALA A 238 -30.69 -9.58 18.42
CA ALA A 238 -31.53 -8.80 17.51
C ALA A 238 -32.37 -7.85 18.39
N ALA A 239 -32.14 -6.55 18.25
CA ALA A 239 -32.99 -5.51 18.82
C ALA A 239 -34.17 -5.24 17.89
#